data_AF-A0AAW3V550-F1
#
_entry.id   AF-A0AAW3V550-F1
#
_cell.length_a   1.000
_cell.length_b   1.000
_cell.length_c   1.000
_cell.angle_alpha   90.00
_cell.angle_beta   90.00
_cell.angle_gamma   90.00
#
_symmetry.space_group_name_H-M   'P 1'
#
loop_
_entity.id
_entity.type
_entity.pdbx_description
1 polymer ?
#
loop_
_entity_poly.entity_id
_entity_poly.type
_entity_poly.pdbx_seq_one_letter_code
_entity_poly.pdbx_strand_id
1 'polypeptide(L)'
;MKKVALAAAILTMCLTAHAKVTTSIDGGTSYVHLGTFSKASCQALIASPVLAKVQVSVDGHVMPAGDVTCREGVKVDLVTTEPVMKTTPTEITTWPLAKSDCMVLAMKQLEKGPVRINGAAVSKTDQIEHACSKSSNSVSVPL
;
A
#
# COMPACT_ATOMS: atom_id res chain seq x y z
N MET A 1 12.44 -29.49 11.62
CA MET A 1 11.70 -28.21 11.77
C MET A 1 12.58 -26.97 11.94
N LYS A 2 13.84 -27.06 12.41
CA LYS A 2 14.71 -25.87 12.61
C LYS A 2 15.24 -25.18 11.34
N LYS A 3 15.25 -25.87 10.18
CA LYS A 3 15.79 -25.33 8.91
C LYS A 3 14.83 -24.38 8.17
N VAL A 4 13.52 -24.51 8.41
CA VAL A 4 12.48 -23.72 7.73
C VAL A 4 12.37 -22.31 8.33
N ALA A 5 12.53 -22.20 9.66
CA ALA A 5 12.52 -20.92 10.36
C ALA A 5 13.70 -20.01 9.95
N LEU A 6 14.87 -20.60 9.66
CA LEU A 6 16.05 -19.86 9.24
C LEU A 6 15.90 -19.27 7.83
N ALA A 7 15.25 -20.00 6.90
CA ALA A 7 15.00 -19.52 5.55
C ALA A 7 13.98 -18.37 5.51
N ALA A 8 12.94 -18.42 6.35
CA ALA A 8 11.96 -17.34 6.48
C ALA A 8 12.57 -16.04 7.05
N ALA A 9 13.53 -16.16 7.97
CA ALA A 9 14.25 -15.03 8.56
C ALA A 9 15.23 -14.37 7.57
N ILE A 10 15.86 -15.15 6.69
CA ILE A 10 16.78 -14.61 5.66
C ILE A 10 15.98 -13.90 4.55
N LEU A 11 14.82 -14.42 4.15
CA LEU A 11 13.94 -13.71 3.21
C LEU A 11 13.46 -12.36 3.77
N THR A 12 13.15 -12.28 5.07
CA THR A 12 12.75 -11.01 5.70
C THR A 12 13.90 -10.02 5.83
N MET A 13 15.16 -10.47 5.93
CA MET A 13 16.33 -9.57 5.95
C MET A 13 16.78 -9.12 4.55
N CYS A 14 16.56 -9.90 3.49
CA CYS A 14 16.86 -9.46 2.13
C CYS A 14 15.81 -8.51 1.52
N LEU A 15 14.55 -8.59 1.96
CA LEU A 15 13.47 -7.72 1.48
C LEU A 15 13.51 -6.32 2.09
N THR A 16 14.11 -6.13 3.26
CA THR A 16 14.11 -4.84 3.97
C THR A 16 15.14 -3.84 3.46
N ALA A 17 16.12 -4.28 2.65
CA ALA A 17 17.17 -3.38 2.19
C ALA A 17 16.74 -2.50 1.01
N HIS A 18 15.83 -2.96 0.14
CA HIS A 18 15.50 -2.27 -1.12
C HIS A 18 13.98 -2.11 -1.35
N ALA A 19 13.14 -2.55 -0.40
CA ALA A 19 11.71 -2.34 -0.52
C ALA A 19 11.36 -0.86 -0.28
N LYS A 20 11.08 -0.13 -1.34
CA LYS A 20 10.57 1.24 -1.23
C LYS A 20 9.06 1.16 -1.14
N VAL A 21 8.49 1.47 0.02
CA VAL A 21 7.04 1.70 0.11
C VAL A 21 6.75 3.01 -0.61
N THR A 22 6.08 2.94 -1.75
CA THR A 22 5.58 4.11 -2.46
C THR A 22 4.08 4.06 -2.50
N THR A 23 3.48 5.22 -2.32
CA THR A 23 2.03 5.37 -2.37
C THR A 23 1.68 5.95 -3.73
N SER A 24 1.02 5.18 -4.59
CA SER A 24 0.42 5.75 -5.79
C SER A 24 -0.98 6.21 -5.44
N ILE A 25 -1.16 7.53 -5.38
CA ILE A 25 -2.41 8.15 -4.95
C ILE A 25 -3.47 8.08 -6.08
N ASP A 26 -3.07 7.80 -7.33
CA ASP A 26 -3.97 7.86 -8.49
C ASP A 26 -4.65 6.52 -8.83
N GLY A 27 -4.33 5.42 -8.11
CA GLY A 27 -4.75 4.07 -8.49
C GLY A 27 -5.52 3.24 -7.46
N GLY A 28 -5.97 3.80 -6.33
CA GLY A 28 -6.69 3.00 -5.33
C GLY A 28 -5.80 2.19 -4.38
N THR A 29 -4.49 2.17 -4.57
CA THR A 29 -3.65 1.07 -4.06
C THR A 29 -2.33 1.52 -3.42
N SER A 30 -1.99 0.89 -2.31
CA SER A 30 -0.68 1.02 -1.66
C SER A 30 0.29 0.03 -2.24
N TYR A 31 1.45 0.51 -2.67
CA TYR A 31 2.49 -0.32 -3.27
C TYR A 31 3.65 -0.48 -2.30
N VAL A 32 4.11 -1.70 -2.10
CA VAL A 32 5.45 -1.96 -1.62
C VAL A 32 6.27 -2.37 -2.82
N HIS A 33 7.09 -1.45 -3.33
CA HIS A 33 8.00 -1.79 -4.43
C HIS A 33 9.04 -2.75 -3.90
N LEU A 34 9.07 -3.97 -4.43
CA LEU A 34 10.08 -4.95 -4.08
C LEU A 34 11.34 -4.81 -4.95
N GLY A 35 11.26 -4.01 -6.01
CA GLY A 35 12.34 -3.79 -6.96
C GLY A 35 12.26 -4.72 -8.17
N THR A 36 13.41 -4.99 -8.77
CA THR A 36 13.54 -5.77 -9.99
C THR A 36 13.91 -7.22 -9.68
N PHE A 37 13.19 -8.17 -10.26
CA PHE A 37 13.33 -9.60 -10.01
C PHE A 37 13.89 -10.32 -11.25
N SER A 38 14.65 -11.39 -11.01
CA SER A 38 14.88 -12.40 -12.04
C SER A 38 13.61 -13.20 -12.29
N LYS A 39 13.56 -13.94 -13.41
CA LYS A 39 12.41 -14.80 -13.72
C LYS A 39 12.14 -15.80 -12.60
N ALA A 40 13.19 -16.45 -12.08
CA ALA A 40 13.08 -17.45 -11.03
C ALA A 40 12.58 -16.86 -9.71
N SER A 41 13.08 -15.68 -9.31
CA SER A 41 12.66 -15.03 -8.06
C SER A 41 11.21 -14.53 -8.14
N CYS A 42 10.79 -14.01 -9.30
CA CYS A 42 9.38 -13.64 -9.53
C CYS A 42 8.46 -14.87 -9.42
N GLN A 43 8.81 -15.98 -10.06
CA GLN A 43 8.00 -17.21 -10.00
C GLN A 43 7.90 -17.74 -8.57
N ALA A 44 9.00 -17.74 -7.82
CA ALA A 44 9.00 -18.15 -6.41
C ALA A 44 8.13 -17.24 -5.53
N LEU A 45 8.16 -15.93 -5.80
CA LEU A 45 7.34 -14.95 -5.09
C LEU A 45 5.84 -15.18 -5.36
N ILE A 46 5.43 -15.29 -6.62
CA ILE A 46 4.01 -15.50 -7.01
C ILE A 46 3.47 -16.85 -6.52
N ALA A 47 4.29 -17.89 -6.52
CA ALA A 47 3.93 -19.20 -6.00
C ALA A 47 3.87 -19.25 -4.46
N SER A 48 4.29 -18.18 -3.77
CA SER A 48 4.31 -18.13 -2.31
C SER A 48 2.88 -18.09 -1.76
N PRO A 49 2.50 -19.00 -0.83
CA PRO A 49 1.20 -18.96 -0.19
C PRO A 49 0.97 -17.69 0.64
N VAL A 50 2.04 -16.97 1.00
CA VAL A 50 1.96 -15.67 1.68
C VAL A 50 1.29 -14.61 0.80
N LEU A 51 1.41 -14.72 -0.53
CA LEU A 51 0.78 -13.80 -1.46
C LEU A 51 -0.65 -14.19 -1.87
N ALA A 52 -1.18 -15.31 -1.39
CA ALA A 52 -2.55 -15.75 -1.75
C ALA A 52 -3.64 -14.73 -1.36
N LYS A 53 -3.32 -13.80 -0.46
CA LYS A 53 -4.23 -12.73 0.01
C LYS A 53 -3.79 -11.32 -0.40
N VAL A 54 -2.70 -11.20 -1.18
CA VAL A 54 -2.08 -9.93 -1.53
C VAL A 54 -2.11 -9.77 -3.04
N GLN A 55 -2.57 -8.62 -3.54
CA GLN A 55 -2.50 -8.35 -4.97
C GLN A 55 -1.06 -8.04 -5.36
N VAL A 56 -0.70 -8.29 -6.62
CA VAL A 56 0.65 -8.01 -7.11
C VAL A 56 0.54 -7.11 -8.33
N SER A 57 1.39 -6.08 -8.38
CA SER A 57 1.61 -5.29 -9.58
C SER A 57 2.90 -5.75 -10.25
N VAL A 58 2.82 -5.98 -11.55
CA VAL A 58 3.93 -6.40 -12.38
C VAL A 58 4.11 -5.36 -13.48
N ASP A 59 5.27 -4.72 -13.50
CA ASP A 59 5.56 -3.56 -14.36
C ASP A 59 4.45 -2.48 -14.31
N GLY A 60 3.89 -2.24 -13.12
CA GLY A 60 2.85 -1.24 -12.88
C GLY A 60 1.41 -1.71 -13.16
N HIS A 61 1.20 -2.97 -13.56
CA HIS A 61 -0.12 -3.53 -13.81
C HIS A 61 -0.55 -4.44 -12.66
N VAL A 62 -1.59 -4.05 -11.93
CA VAL A 62 -2.19 -4.90 -10.89
C VAL A 62 -2.91 -6.06 -11.55
N MET A 63 -2.53 -7.28 -11.21
CA MET A 63 -3.13 -8.49 -11.77
C MET A 63 -3.25 -9.60 -10.71
N PRO A 64 -4.22 -10.52 -10.87
CA PRO A 64 -4.27 -11.73 -10.06
C PRO A 64 -2.96 -12.52 -10.16
N ALA A 65 -2.53 -13.14 -9.07
CA ALA A 65 -1.29 -13.92 -9.03
C ALA A 65 -1.24 -15.02 -10.14
N GLY A 66 -2.38 -15.60 -10.49
CA GLY A 66 -2.49 -16.61 -11.56
C GLY A 66 -2.21 -16.10 -12.97
N ASP A 67 -2.32 -14.79 -13.21
CA ASP A 67 -2.15 -14.16 -14.53
C ASP A 67 -0.75 -13.54 -14.71
N VAL A 68 0.11 -13.64 -13.70
CA VAL A 68 1.44 -13.03 -13.70
C VAL A 68 2.38 -13.73 -14.67
N THR A 69 2.92 -12.98 -15.62
CA THR A 69 4.01 -13.42 -16.50
C THR A 69 5.37 -12.92 -16.00
N CYS A 70 6.18 -13.82 -15.43
CA CYS A 70 7.52 -13.50 -14.97
C CYS A 70 8.57 -13.51 -16.10
N ARG A 71 9.40 -12.47 -16.17
CA ARG A 71 10.56 -12.36 -17.05
C ARG A 71 11.77 -11.77 -16.33
N GLU A 72 12.95 -11.87 -16.93
CA GLU A 72 14.14 -11.22 -16.37
C GLU A 72 13.96 -9.71 -16.32
N GLY A 73 14.36 -9.10 -15.20
CA GLY A 73 14.27 -7.66 -15.04
C GLY A 73 12.86 -7.13 -14.76
N VAL A 74 11.92 -7.99 -14.37
CA VAL A 74 10.53 -7.59 -14.09
C VAL A 74 10.42 -6.79 -12.80
N LYS A 75 9.66 -5.70 -12.81
CA LYS A 75 9.37 -4.93 -11.59
C LYS A 75 8.16 -5.52 -10.89
N VAL A 76 8.29 -5.82 -9.61
CA VAL A 76 7.22 -6.41 -8.82
C VAL A 76 6.91 -5.55 -7.60
N ASP A 77 5.64 -5.26 -7.41
CA ASP A 77 5.12 -4.52 -6.26
C ASP A 77 4.06 -5.34 -5.55
N LEU A 78 4.07 -5.31 -4.21
CA LEU A 78 2.93 -5.81 -3.44
C LEU A 78 1.88 -4.74 -3.34
N VAL A 79 0.65 -5.12 -3.63
CA VAL A 79 -0.50 -4.24 -3.70
C VAL A 79 -1.46 -4.62 -2.58
N THR A 80 -1.73 -3.68 -1.68
CA THR A 80 -2.77 -3.85 -0.66
C THR A 80 -3.93 -2.89 -0.93
N THR A 81 -5.14 -3.43 -0.79
CA THR A 81 -6.41 -2.71 -0.76
C THR A 81 -6.91 -2.51 0.67
N GLU A 82 -6.27 -3.16 1.65
CA GLU A 82 -6.62 -3.00 3.06
C GLU A 82 -6.00 -1.70 3.60
N PRO A 83 -6.77 -0.87 4.34
CA PRO A 83 -6.25 0.33 4.97
C PRO A 83 -5.12 0.01 5.96
N VAL A 84 -4.00 0.70 5.81
CA VAL A 84 -2.87 0.72 6.73
C VAL A 84 -2.71 2.10 7.35
N MET A 85 -2.07 2.14 8.52
CA MET A 85 -1.72 3.38 9.21
C MET A 85 -0.20 3.55 9.24
N LYS A 86 0.27 4.76 8.96
CA LYS A 86 1.66 5.16 9.21
C LYS A 86 1.69 6.37 10.11
N THR A 87 2.46 6.23 11.17
CA THR A 87 2.77 7.32 12.09
C THR A 87 4.12 7.90 11.73
N THR A 88 4.19 9.22 11.62
CA THR A 88 5.42 10.00 11.56
C THR A 88 5.50 10.88 12.81
N PRO A 89 6.62 11.59 13.08
CA PRO A 89 6.70 12.50 14.22
C PRO A 89 5.67 13.63 14.23
N THR A 90 5.05 13.94 13.09
CA THR A 90 4.15 15.10 12.93
C THR A 90 2.71 14.75 12.56
N GLU A 91 2.46 13.53 12.07
CA GLU A 91 1.13 13.13 11.59
C GLU A 91 0.94 11.61 11.58
N ILE A 92 -0.31 11.19 11.71
CA ILE A 92 -0.79 9.82 11.45
C ILE A 92 -1.56 9.84 10.14
N THR A 93 -1.14 9.05 9.16
CA THR A 93 -1.84 8.91 7.87
C THR A 93 -2.45 7.53 7.73
N THR A 94 -3.70 7.45 7.26
CA THR A 94 -4.43 6.20 6.97
C THR A 94 -4.77 6.13 5.48
N TRP A 95 -4.46 5.01 4.84
CA TRP A 95 -4.67 4.76 3.39
C TRP A 95 -4.41 3.28 3.06
N PRO A 96 -4.83 2.72 1.91
CA PRO A 96 -5.73 3.33 0.95
C PRO A 96 -7.16 3.31 1.50
N LEU A 97 -7.94 4.36 1.22
CA LEU A 97 -9.35 4.45 1.62
C LEU A 97 -10.24 4.61 0.38
N ALA A 98 -11.27 3.76 0.28
CA ALA A 98 -12.36 4.02 -0.64
C ALA A 98 -13.03 5.36 -0.33
N LYS A 99 -13.77 5.93 -1.29
CA LYS A 99 -14.44 7.23 -1.10
C LYS A 99 -15.32 7.25 0.16
N SER A 100 -16.12 6.21 0.38
CA SER A 100 -16.98 6.09 1.57
C SER A 100 -16.17 6.10 2.87
N ASP A 101 -15.10 5.30 2.94
CA ASP A 101 -14.29 5.16 4.15
C ASP A 101 -13.46 6.42 4.43
N CYS A 102 -13.01 7.10 3.38
CA CYS A 102 -12.40 8.42 3.44
C CYS A 102 -13.34 9.42 4.10
N MET A 103 -14.59 9.50 3.63
CA MET A 103 -15.58 10.43 4.16
C MET A 103 -15.87 10.15 5.63
N VAL A 104 -16.11 8.89 5.99
CA VAL A 104 -16.39 8.48 7.38
C VAL A 104 -15.23 8.81 8.30
N LEU A 105 -14.00 8.46 7.91
CA LEU A 105 -12.82 8.72 8.73
C LEU A 105 -12.54 10.22 8.85
N ALA A 106 -12.59 10.95 7.74
CA ALA A 106 -12.35 12.38 7.73
C ALA A 106 -13.35 13.14 8.58
N MET A 107 -14.66 12.81 8.50
CA MET A 107 -15.68 13.44 9.35
C MET A 107 -15.37 13.24 10.83
N LYS A 108 -15.07 12.00 11.24
CA LYS A 108 -14.77 11.67 12.63
C LYS A 108 -13.51 12.36 13.15
N GLN A 109 -12.50 12.53 12.32
CA GLN A 109 -11.25 13.18 12.74
C GLN A 109 -11.36 14.70 12.70
N LEU A 110 -12.18 15.26 11.80
CA LEU A 110 -12.39 16.69 11.70
C LEU A 110 -13.04 17.28 12.98
N GLU A 111 -13.85 16.49 13.69
CA GLU A 111 -14.40 16.85 15.01
C GLU A 111 -13.30 17.15 16.05
N LYS A 112 -12.09 16.61 15.86
CA LYS A 112 -10.96 16.76 16.77
C LYS A 112 -9.97 17.84 16.33
N GLY A 113 -10.08 18.32 15.10
CA GLY A 113 -9.18 19.32 14.52
C GLY A 113 -9.02 19.16 13.02
N PRO A 114 -8.31 20.09 12.36
CA PRO A 114 -8.08 20.03 10.92
C PRO A 114 -7.38 18.73 10.50
N VAL A 115 -7.79 18.20 9.35
CA VAL A 115 -7.19 17.00 8.75
C VAL A 115 -6.59 17.37 7.39
N ARG A 116 -5.80 16.47 6.82
CA ARG A 116 -5.41 16.55 5.42
C ARG A 116 -5.97 15.36 4.67
N ILE A 117 -6.64 15.61 3.56
CA ILE A 117 -7.16 14.56 2.69
C ILE A 117 -6.39 14.63 1.38
N ASN A 118 -5.73 13.54 0.98
CA ASN A 118 -4.88 13.52 -0.21
C ASN A 118 -3.79 14.61 -0.20
N GLY A 119 -3.32 14.98 0.99
CA GLY A 119 -2.36 16.07 1.20
C GLY A 119 -2.95 17.48 1.24
N ALA A 120 -4.20 17.69 0.83
CA ALA A 120 -4.89 18.98 0.90
C ALA A 120 -5.47 19.21 2.31
N ALA A 121 -5.29 20.40 2.87
CA ALA A 121 -5.85 20.75 4.17
C ALA A 121 -7.38 20.87 4.10
N VAL A 122 -8.06 20.25 5.05
CA VAL A 122 -9.51 20.25 5.20
C VAL A 122 -9.85 20.64 6.63
N SER A 123 -10.58 21.75 6.77
CA SER A 123 -10.96 22.32 8.07
C SER A 123 -12.48 22.46 8.25
N LYS A 124 -13.26 22.13 7.22
CA LYS A 124 -14.72 22.19 7.24
C LYS A 124 -15.34 20.94 6.62
N THR A 125 -16.53 20.56 7.09
CA THR A 125 -17.20 19.33 6.70
C THR A 125 -17.65 19.32 5.23
N ASP A 126 -18.03 20.47 4.69
CA ASP A 126 -18.44 20.67 3.30
C ASP A 126 -17.30 20.44 2.29
N GLN A 127 -16.04 20.50 2.74
CA GLN A 127 -14.87 20.23 1.91
C GLN A 127 -14.58 18.74 1.76
N ILE A 128 -15.07 17.89 2.67
CA ILE A 128 -14.67 16.47 2.76
C ILE A 128 -15.05 15.69 1.51
N GLU A 129 -16.28 15.85 1.02
CA GLU A 129 -16.75 15.07 -0.13
C GLU A 129 -15.91 15.34 -1.38
N HIS A 130 -15.60 16.62 -1.63
CA HIS A 130 -14.75 17.02 -2.76
C HIS A 130 -13.30 16.56 -2.58
N ALA A 131 -12.78 16.60 -1.35
CA ALA A 131 -11.42 16.18 -1.06
C ALA A 131 -11.25 14.64 -1.14
N CYS A 132 -12.28 13.87 -0.78
CA CYS A 132 -12.36 12.41 -0.98
C CYS A 132 -12.75 12.05 -2.43
N SER A 133 -12.09 12.65 -3.41
CA SER A 133 -12.42 12.51 -4.85
C SER A 133 -11.73 11.36 -5.55
N LYS A 134 -10.75 10.72 -4.91
CA LYS A 134 -9.92 9.70 -5.55
C LYS A 134 -10.47 8.29 -5.35
N SER A 135 -10.06 7.36 -6.21
CA SER A 135 -10.29 5.92 -6.01
C SER A 135 -9.51 5.37 -4.81
N SER A 136 -8.33 5.95 -4.52
CA SER A 136 -7.60 5.82 -3.25
C SER A 136 -7.50 7.16 -2.58
N ASN A 137 -8.00 7.26 -1.36
CA ASN A 137 -7.78 8.44 -0.56
C ASN A 137 -6.82 8.16 0.59
N SER A 138 -6.14 9.20 1.02
CA SER A 138 -5.43 9.23 2.30
C SER A 138 -6.07 10.27 3.22
N VAL A 139 -6.13 9.96 4.51
CA VAL A 139 -6.50 10.90 5.56
C VAL A 139 -5.34 11.00 6.54
N SER A 140 -4.78 12.19 6.71
CA SER A 140 -3.71 12.50 7.65
C SER A 140 -4.24 13.39 8.78
N VAL A 141 -3.92 13.01 10.01
CA VAL A 141 -4.25 13.77 11.22
C VAL A 141 -2.94 14.25 11.85
N PRO A 142 -2.74 15.56 12.08
CA PRO A 142 -1.60 16.07 12.82
C PRO A 142 -1.54 15.49 14.24
N LEU A 143 -0.33 15.27 14.76
CA LEU A 143 -0.10 14.88 16.16
C LEU A 143 -0.11 16.10 17.11
#